data_AF-A0A8K0P3P6-F1
#
_entry.id   AF-A0A8K0P3P6-F1
#
_cell.length_a   1.000
_cell.length_b   1.000
_cell.length_c   1.000
_cell.angle_alpha   90.00
_cell.angle_beta   90.00
_cell.angle_gamma   90.00
#
_symmetry.space_group_name_H-M   'P 1'
#
loop_
_entity.id
_entity.type
_entity.pdbx_description
1 polymer ?
#
loop_
_entity_poly.entity_id
_entity_poly.type
_entity_poly.pdbx_seq_one_letter_code
_entity_poly.pdbx_strand_id
1 'polypeptide(L)'
;MRARWNVYIFLCTLTLVEFWSTCQGIAVMSVDLGSEWMKIAIVSPGVPMEIALNKESKRKTPVSVAFRDGERTFGEDAANIGVRFPANAYTYLPLLIGKKVDSPAVQLYMKRFPYHKIIPDPERGTVVFQHNSDTQYSVEELVGMLLEVARITAQEAAGDKHVIKEAVITVPGHWGQAERRAILAAAQLAGIKVLQLINDHMAVALNYGIFRRKDFNETAQYIMFYDMGASSTTATVASYQLVKSKERGFLETNPQVSIIVALNYGIFRRKDFNETAQYIMFYDMGASSTTATVASYQLVKSKERGFLETNPQVSIIGIGYDRTLGGLEMQLRLRDYLATKFNEMGKTKTDIFGNPRALAKLFKEAGRLKNVLSANPDHYAQ
;
A
#
# COMPACT_ATOMS: atom_id res chain seq x y z
N MET A 1 24.05 61.01 20.62
CA MET A 1 23.54 59.70 21.11
C MET A 1 22.29 59.20 20.36
N ARG A 2 21.26 60.03 20.15
CA ARG A 2 20.01 59.61 19.44
C ARG A 2 20.21 59.06 18.02
N ALA A 3 21.11 59.64 17.22
CA ALA A 3 21.38 59.15 15.86
C ALA A 3 22.00 57.74 15.80
N ARG A 4 22.84 57.38 16.78
CA ARG A 4 23.43 56.02 16.86
C ARG A 4 22.36 54.99 17.24
N TRP A 5 21.45 55.35 18.15
CA TRP A 5 20.32 54.51 18.56
C TRP A 5 19.36 54.19 17.39
N ASN A 6 19.05 55.18 16.55
CA ASN A 6 18.19 54.97 15.38
C ASN A 6 18.83 54.02 14.33
N VAL A 7 20.16 54.08 14.17
CA VAL A 7 20.88 53.16 13.27
C VAL A 7 20.87 51.73 13.82
N TYR A 8 21.04 51.55 15.14
CA TYR A 8 20.93 50.21 15.75
C TYR A 8 19.53 49.64 15.68
N ILE A 9 18.49 50.46 15.88
CA ILE A 9 17.10 50.03 15.72
C ILE A 9 16.82 49.65 14.26
N PHE A 10 17.28 50.45 13.30
CA PHE A 10 17.09 50.17 11.87
C PHE A 10 17.80 48.87 11.44
N LEU A 11 19.03 48.65 11.90
CA LEU A 11 19.78 47.40 11.66
C LEU A 11 19.14 46.19 12.37
N CYS A 12 18.61 46.36 13.58
CA CYS A 12 17.85 45.30 14.28
C CYS A 12 16.53 44.99 13.57
N THR A 13 15.83 45.98 13.02
CA THR A 13 14.61 45.74 12.23
C THR A 13 14.91 45.09 10.89
N LEU A 14 16.01 45.44 10.21
CA LEU A 14 16.42 44.78 8.97
C LEU A 14 16.78 43.30 9.20
N THR A 15 17.55 43.02 10.26
CA THR A 15 17.89 41.64 10.63
C THR A 15 16.67 40.84 11.08
N LEU A 16 15.73 41.44 11.82
CA LEU A 16 14.45 40.79 12.17
C LEU A 16 13.57 40.52 10.94
N VAL A 17 13.57 41.40 9.94
CA VAL A 17 12.83 41.20 8.67
C VAL A 17 13.47 40.08 7.83
N GLU A 18 14.79 39.97 7.80
CA GLU A 18 15.48 38.83 7.18
C GLU A 18 15.16 37.51 7.90
N PHE A 19 15.13 37.50 9.23
CA PHE A 19 14.74 36.33 10.04
C PHE A 19 13.26 35.96 9.92
N TRP A 20 12.38 36.88 9.53
CA TRP A 20 10.95 36.60 9.38
C TRP A 20 10.63 35.72 8.16
N SER A 21 11.59 35.58 7.24
CA SER A 21 11.31 35.07 5.88
C SER A 21 11.60 33.58 5.62
N THR A 22 12.06 32.78 6.59
CA THR A 22 12.28 31.33 6.34
C THR A 22 12.03 30.42 7.56
N CYS A 23 10.85 30.52 8.19
CA CYS A 23 10.38 29.37 8.98
C CYS A 23 9.89 28.29 7.99
N GLN A 24 10.80 27.46 7.49
CA GLN A 24 10.42 26.29 6.70
C GLN A 24 9.70 25.31 7.63
N GLY A 25 8.38 25.24 7.51
CA GLY A 25 7.62 24.22 8.20
C GLY A 25 8.05 22.84 7.69
N ILE A 26 8.42 21.96 8.62
CA ILE A 26 8.67 20.55 8.28
C ILE A 26 7.31 19.91 8.01
N ALA A 27 7.09 19.50 6.77
CA ALA A 27 5.93 18.74 6.37
C ALA A 27 6.33 17.28 6.14
N VAL A 28 5.47 16.37 6.57
CA VAL A 28 5.69 14.93 6.46
C VAL A 28 4.67 14.37 5.47
N MET A 29 5.13 13.53 4.55
CA MET A 29 4.23 12.79 3.67
C MET A 29 4.03 11.36 4.16
N SER A 30 2.93 10.75 3.74
CA SER A 30 2.71 9.32 3.86
C SER A 30 2.38 8.74 2.50
N VAL A 31 2.94 7.57 2.22
CA VAL A 31 2.79 6.89 0.93
C VAL A 31 2.15 5.53 1.18
N ASP A 32 0.93 5.37 0.69
CA ASP A 32 0.29 4.07 0.54
C ASP A 32 0.73 3.45 -0.80
N LEU A 33 1.74 2.58 -0.77
CA LEU A 33 2.32 1.97 -1.98
C LEU A 33 1.66 0.62 -2.29
N GLY A 34 0.46 0.67 -2.86
CA GLY A 34 -0.22 -0.51 -3.37
C GLY A 34 0.42 -1.06 -4.65
N SER A 35 0.04 -2.26 -5.07
CA SER A 35 0.61 -2.86 -6.29
C SER A 35 0.10 -2.23 -7.60
N GLU A 36 -1.10 -1.65 -7.59
CA GLU A 36 -1.68 -0.94 -8.74
C GLU A 36 -1.78 0.56 -8.53
N TRP A 37 -2.03 0.99 -7.30
CA TRP A 37 -2.34 2.37 -6.97
C TRP A 37 -1.49 2.83 -5.81
N MET A 38 -0.98 4.03 -5.94
CA MET A 38 -0.31 4.77 -4.89
C MET A 38 -1.22 5.91 -4.43
N LYS A 39 -1.31 6.11 -3.11
CA LYS A 39 -1.96 7.30 -2.53
C LYS A 39 -0.94 8.04 -1.69
N ILE A 40 -1.01 9.36 -1.73
CA ILE A 40 -0.13 10.23 -0.96
C ILE A 40 -1.01 11.05 -0.04
N ALA A 41 -0.70 11.09 1.24
CA ALA A 41 -1.32 12.03 2.17
C ALA A 41 -0.25 12.92 2.81
N ILE A 42 -0.61 14.16 3.09
CA ILE A 42 0.30 15.15 3.66
C ILE A 42 -0.16 15.56 5.05
N VAL A 43 0.81 15.78 5.93
CA VAL A 43 0.60 16.40 7.24
C VAL A 43 1.55 17.59 7.32
N SER A 44 0.99 18.79 7.32
CA SER A 44 1.74 20.04 7.39
C SER A 44 1.06 21.02 8.36
N PRO A 45 1.82 21.84 9.10
CA PRO A 45 1.23 22.90 9.93
C PRO A 45 0.31 23.81 9.13
N GLY A 46 -0.92 24.00 9.61
CA GLY A 46 -1.92 24.85 8.95
C GLY A 46 -2.61 24.24 7.72
N VAL A 47 -2.24 23.02 7.30
CA VAL A 47 -2.91 22.27 6.23
C VAL A 47 -3.66 21.09 6.84
N PRO A 48 -4.98 20.93 6.59
CA PRO A 48 -5.72 19.75 7.02
C PRO A 48 -5.06 18.47 6.52
N MET A 49 -5.08 17.41 7.34
CA MET A 49 -4.58 16.11 6.90
C MET A 49 -5.49 15.56 5.81
N GLU A 50 -4.99 15.58 4.58
CA GLU A 50 -5.74 15.17 3.38
C GLU A 50 -4.88 14.39 2.40
N ILE A 51 -5.56 13.69 1.49
CA ILE A 51 -4.93 12.98 0.37
C ILE A 51 -4.53 14.02 -0.69
N ALA A 52 -3.24 14.07 -1.01
CA ALA A 52 -2.72 14.89 -2.08
C ALA A 52 -3.26 14.43 -3.44
N LEU A 53 -3.70 15.40 -4.25
CA LEU A 53 -4.17 15.15 -5.60
C LEU A 53 -2.98 15.06 -6.54
N ASN A 54 -3.03 14.12 -7.47
CA ASN A 54 -2.04 14.03 -8.53
C ASN A 54 -2.30 15.09 -9.63
N LYS A 55 -1.44 15.12 -10.66
CA LYS A 55 -1.56 16.07 -11.79
C LYS A 55 -2.90 15.98 -12.54
N GLU A 56 -3.58 14.84 -12.51
CA GLU A 56 -4.93 14.66 -13.07
C GLU A 56 -6.06 14.96 -12.08
N SER A 57 -5.76 15.58 -10.93
CA SER A 57 -6.70 15.88 -9.86
C SER A 57 -7.37 14.65 -9.24
N LYS A 58 -6.72 13.47 -9.32
CA LYS A 58 -7.19 12.22 -8.72
C LYS A 58 -6.50 11.96 -7.38
N ARG A 59 -7.21 11.27 -6.48
CA ARG A 59 -6.72 10.82 -5.16
C ARG A 59 -5.87 9.54 -5.21
N LYS A 60 -5.68 8.96 -6.38
CA LYS A 60 -4.92 7.72 -6.60
C LYS A 60 -4.11 7.84 -7.89
N THR A 61 -2.86 7.42 -7.82
CA THR A 61 -1.93 7.44 -8.95
C THR A 61 -1.56 6.01 -9.32
N PRO A 62 -1.64 5.59 -10.60
CA PRO A 62 -1.18 4.27 -11.00
C PRO A 62 0.29 4.03 -10.65
N VAL A 63 0.61 2.85 -10.12
CA VAL A 63 1.99 2.39 -9.85
C VAL A 63 2.55 1.84 -11.15
N SER A 64 2.92 2.77 -12.03
CA SER A 64 3.42 2.49 -13.37
C SER A 64 4.54 3.46 -13.74
N VAL A 65 5.63 2.91 -14.27
CA VAL A 65 6.75 3.66 -14.85
C VAL A 65 6.88 3.21 -16.30
N ALA A 66 6.91 4.13 -17.25
CA ALA A 66 7.13 3.77 -18.65
C ALA A 66 8.19 4.65 -19.30
N PHE A 67 8.99 4.03 -20.17
CA PHE A 67 10.07 4.70 -20.90
C PHE A 67 9.78 4.70 -22.39
N ARG A 68 9.85 5.87 -23.01
CA ARG A 68 9.58 6.01 -24.43
C ARG A 68 10.30 7.23 -25.00
N ASP A 69 10.94 7.06 -26.15
CA ASP A 69 11.55 8.16 -26.91
C ASP A 69 12.53 9.01 -26.08
N GLY A 70 13.24 8.37 -25.13
CA GLY A 70 14.17 9.03 -24.20
C GLY A 70 13.52 9.66 -22.97
N GLU A 71 12.18 9.66 -22.89
CA GLU A 71 11.42 10.22 -21.78
C GLU A 71 10.92 9.13 -20.82
N ARG A 72 10.91 9.48 -19.53
CA ARG A 72 10.29 8.69 -18.45
C ARG A 72 8.95 9.30 -18.10
N THR A 73 7.91 8.48 -18.09
CA THR A 73 6.54 8.85 -17.71
C THR A 73 6.07 8.03 -16.52
N PHE A 74 5.04 8.53 -15.85
CA PHE A 74 4.52 7.97 -14.60
C PHE A 74 3.00 8.03 -14.54
N GLY A 75 2.44 7.23 -13.62
CA GLY A 75 1.02 7.32 -13.29
C GLY A 75 0.13 6.97 -14.49
N GLU A 76 -0.85 7.84 -14.76
CA GLU A 76 -1.82 7.64 -15.84
C GLU A 76 -1.16 7.62 -17.23
N ASP A 77 -0.17 8.49 -17.45
CA ASP A 77 0.56 8.54 -18.73
C ASP A 77 1.34 7.24 -18.98
N ALA A 78 2.05 6.75 -17.97
CA ALA A 78 2.75 5.48 -18.06
C ALA A 78 1.80 4.30 -18.28
N ALA A 79 0.65 4.29 -17.59
CA ALA A 79 -0.39 3.28 -17.78
C ALA A 79 -0.92 3.29 -19.22
N ASN A 80 -1.12 4.48 -19.82
CA ASN A 80 -1.57 4.60 -21.20
C ASN A 80 -0.50 4.18 -22.22
N ILE A 81 0.78 4.45 -21.94
CA ILE A 81 1.88 3.92 -22.75
C ILE A 81 1.92 2.39 -22.68
N GLY A 82 1.74 1.79 -21.50
CA GLY A 82 1.75 0.34 -21.31
C GLY A 82 0.68 -0.41 -22.12
N VAL A 83 -0.44 0.23 -22.44
CA VAL A 83 -1.44 -0.35 -23.35
C VAL A 83 -0.94 -0.45 -24.79
N ARG A 84 -0.10 0.50 -25.23
CA ARG A 84 0.44 0.56 -26.60
C ARG A 84 1.77 -0.18 -26.72
N PHE A 85 2.63 -0.07 -25.71
CA PHE A 85 4.01 -0.56 -25.64
C PHE A 85 4.23 -1.28 -24.30
N PRO A 86 3.66 -2.48 -24.12
CA PRO A 86 3.67 -3.17 -22.83
C PRO A 86 5.09 -3.50 -22.32
N ALA A 87 6.03 -3.82 -23.23
CA ALA A 87 7.43 -4.09 -22.88
C ALA A 87 8.13 -2.89 -22.24
N ASN A 88 7.66 -1.67 -22.49
CA ASN A 88 8.28 -0.44 -22.03
C ASN A 88 7.65 0.12 -20.74
N ALA A 89 6.58 -0.52 -20.24
CA ALA A 89 5.88 -0.09 -19.04
C ALA A 89 5.99 -1.14 -17.93
N TYR A 90 6.48 -0.72 -16.78
CA TYR A 90 6.71 -1.56 -15.61
C TYR A 90 5.63 -1.30 -14.57
N THR A 91 4.90 -2.36 -14.20
CA THR A 91 3.76 -2.33 -13.29
C THR A 91 3.85 -3.47 -12.28
N TYR A 92 3.07 -3.39 -11.19
CA TYR A 92 3.07 -4.37 -10.10
C TYR A 92 4.47 -4.59 -9.47
N LEU A 93 5.32 -3.55 -9.47
CA LEU A 93 6.68 -3.58 -8.92
C LEU A 93 6.76 -4.03 -7.44
N PRO A 94 5.79 -3.69 -6.55
CA PRO A 94 5.82 -4.20 -5.17
C PRO A 94 5.72 -5.73 -5.05
N LEU A 95 5.29 -6.45 -6.11
CA LEU A 95 5.31 -7.91 -6.11
C LEU A 95 6.73 -8.49 -6.28
N LEU A 96 7.67 -7.70 -6.82
CA LEU A 96 9.01 -8.13 -7.20
C LEU A 96 10.12 -7.60 -6.27
N ILE A 97 9.83 -6.51 -5.56
CA ILE A 97 10.83 -5.81 -4.75
C ILE A 97 11.47 -6.75 -3.70
N GLY A 98 12.80 -6.78 -3.64
CA GLY A 98 13.56 -7.62 -2.72
C GLY A 98 13.44 -9.14 -2.96
N LYS A 99 12.77 -9.58 -4.03
CA LYS A 99 12.61 -11.01 -4.37
C LYS A 99 13.70 -11.47 -5.32
N LYS A 100 14.11 -12.73 -5.13
CA LYS A 100 15.01 -13.44 -6.04
C LYS A 100 14.25 -13.93 -7.29
N VAL A 101 14.98 -14.04 -8.40
CA VAL A 101 14.41 -14.42 -9.71
C VAL A 101 13.82 -15.83 -9.71
N ASP A 102 14.36 -16.73 -8.90
CA ASP A 102 13.89 -18.11 -8.73
C ASP A 102 12.58 -18.23 -7.92
N SER A 103 12.14 -17.15 -7.27
CA SER A 103 10.97 -17.22 -6.39
C SER A 103 9.67 -17.48 -7.17
N PRO A 104 8.72 -18.27 -6.63
CA PRO A 104 7.46 -18.57 -7.31
C PRO A 104 6.64 -17.34 -7.71
N ALA A 105 6.73 -16.27 -6.92
CA ALA A 105 6.05 -15.00 -7.21
C ALA A 105 6.61 -14.33 -8.48
N VAL A 106 7.94 -14.37 -8.68
CA VAL A 106 8.59 -13.82 -9.87
C VAL A 106 8.27 -14.67 -11.10
N GLN A 107 8.29 -16.00 -10.97
CA GLN A 107 7.90 -16.90 -12.06
C GLN A 107 6.45 -16.68 -12.49
N LEU A 108 5.54 -16.48 -11.53
CA LEU A 108 4.15 -16.14 -11.81
C LEU A 108 4.04 -14.76 -12.50
N TYR A 109 4.83 -13.77 -12.07
CA TYR A 109 4.90 -12.47 -12.74
C TYR A 109 5.35 -12.61 -14.20
N MET A 110 6.43 -13.36 -14.46
CA MET A 110 6.95 -13.60 -15.81
C MET A 110 5.92 -14.28 -16.71
N LYS A 111 5.12 -15.22 -16.17
CA LYS A 111 4.02 -15.84 -16.89
C LYS A 111 2.90 -14.83 -17.23
N ARG A 112 2.59 -13.91 -16.31
CA ARG A 112 1.53 -12.90 -16.48
C ARG A 112 1.94 -11.79 -17.44
N PHE A 113 3.22 -11.43 -17.44
CA PHE A 113 3.81 -10.34 -18.21
C PHE A 113 5.03 -10.83 -19.02
N PRO A 114 4.82 -11.68 -20.05
CA PRO A 114 5.92 -12.37 -20.76
C PRO A 114 6.78 -11.45 -21.64
N TYR A 115 6.35 -10.20 -21.83
CA TYR A 115 7.07 -9.20 -22.62
C TYR A 115 8.19 -8.50 -21.83
N HIS A 116 8.26 -8.68 -20.51
CA HIS A 116 9.37 -8.16 -19.72
C HIS A 116 10.54 -9.14 -19.72
N LYS A 117 11.73 -8.65 -20.06
CA LYS A 117 12.97 -9.42 -19.95
C LYS A 117 13.55 -9.25 -18.54
N ILE A 118 13.39 -10.27 -17.70
CA ILE A 118 13.92 -10.29 -16.33
C ILE A 118 15.22 -11.09 -16.29
N ILE A 119 16.24 -10.52 -15.65
CA ILE A 119 17.53 -11.14 -15.38
C ILE A 119 17.85 -11.06 -13.87
N PRO A 120 18.67 -11.97 -13.33
CA PRO A 120 19.16 -11.87 -11.97
C PRO A 120 20.22 -10.79 -11.84
N ASP A 121 20.12 -9.99 -10.77
CA ASP A 121 21.19 -9.11 -10.31
C ASP A 121 22.46 -9.95 -10.05
N PRO A 122 23.64 -9.58 -10.58
CA PRO A 122 24.87 -10.36 -10.45
C PRO A 122 25.31 -10.63 -9.02
N GLU A 123 25.02 -9.72 -8.09
CA GLU A 123 25.45 -9.83 -6.69
C GLU A 123 24.32 -10.33 -5.79
N ARG A 124 23.10 -9.80 -5.97
CA ARG A 124 21.97 -10.03 -5.05
C ARG A 124 21.07 -11.18 -5.51
N GLY A 125 21.12 -11.56 -6.79
CA GLY A 125 20.20 -12.52 -7.40
C GLY A 125 18.74 -12.03 -7.46
N THR A 126 18.51 -10.75 -7.17
CA THR A 126 17.19 -10.10 -7.21
C THR A 126 16.77 -9.74 -8.63
N VAL A 127 15.50 -9.41 -8.82
CA VAL A 127 14.96 -9.07 -10.14
C VAL A 127 15.57 -7.77 -10.69
N VAL A 128 16.04 -7.84 -11.93
CA VAL A 128 16.44 -6.69 -12.75
C VAL A 128 15.71 -6.78 -14.09
N PHE A 129 15.15 -5.66 -14.55
CA PHE A 129 14.55 -5.53 -15.86
C PHE A 129 15.58 -5.08 -16.89
N GLN A 130 15.73 -5.86 -17.97
CA GLN A 130 16.51 -5.44 -19.13
C GLN A 130 15.61 -4.60 -20.05
N HIS A 131 15.84 -3.29 -20.10
CA HIS A 131 15.01 -2.38 -20.90
C HIS A 131 15.40 -2.38 -22.39
N ASN A 132 16.70 -2.27 -22.68
CA ASN A 132 17.28 -2.35 -24.02
C ASN A 132 18.64 -3.08 -23.95
N SER A 133 19.51 -3.03 -24.97
CA SER A 133 20.83 -3.70 -24.92
C SER A 133 21.73 -3.23 -23.78
N ASP A 134 21.65 -1.94 -23.44
CA ASP A 134 22.66 -1.24 -22.63
C ASP A 134 22.11 -0.75 -21.29
N THR A 135 20.79 -0.75 -21.13
CA THR A 135 20.09 -0.20 -19.97
C THR A 135 19.35 -1.29 -19.22
N GLN A 136 19.64 -1.37 -17.93
CA GLN A 136 18.98 -2.24 -16.96
C GLN A 136 18.41 -1.37 -15.84
N TYR A 137 17.30 -1.82 -15.26
CA TYR A 137 16.71 -1.19 -14.09
C TYR A 137 16.43 -2.21 -13.02
N SER A 138 16.95 -1.97 -11.82
CA SER A 138 16.57 -2.72 -10.63
C SER A 138 15.12 -2.36 -10.24
N VAL A 139 14.45 -3.26 -9.52
CA VAL A 139 13.10 -2.96 -9.01
C VAL A 139 13.14 -1.80 -8.02
N GLU A 140 14.19 -1.69 -7.21
CA GLU A 140 14.38 -0.59 -6.27
C GLU A 140 14.57 0.76 -6.96
N GLU A 141 15.28 0.80 -8.09
CA GLU A 141 15.40 2.02 -8.89
C GLU A 141 14.02 2.46 -9.38
N LEU A 142 13.26 1.57 -10.04
CA LEU A 142 11.93 1.90 -10.56
C LEU A 142 10.96 2.33 -9.45
N VAL A 143 11.01 1.69 -8.28
CA VAL A 143 10.21 2.09 -7.11
C VAL A 143 10.70 3.43 -6.55
N GLY A 144 12.00 3.69 -6.54
CA GLY A 144 12.57 4.99 -6.17
C GLY A 144 12.06 6.11 -7.06
N MET A 145 11.95 5.87 -8.38
CA MET A 145 11.36 6.82 -9.32
C MET A 145 9.87 7.12 -8.98
N LEU A 146 9.11 6.12 -8.55
CA LEU A 146 7.72 6.32 -8.09
C LEU A 146 7.64 7.08 -6.77
N LEU A 147 8.55 6.80 -5.83
CA LEU A 147 8.63 7.54 -4.57
C LEU A 147 9.04 9.00 -4.78
N GLU A 148 9.89 9.28 -5.76
CA GLU A 148 10.20 10.63 -6.20
C GLU A 148 8.94 11.36 -6.70
N VAL A 149 8.11 10.69 -7.51
CA VAL A 149 6.81 11.24 -7.93
C VAL A 149 5.90 11.50 -6.73
N ALA A 150 5.85 10.59 -5.76
CA ALA A 150 5.09 10.79 -4.53
C ALA A 150 5.54 12.04 -3.76
N ARG A 151 6.86 12.27 -3.68
CA ARG A 151 7.46 13.46 -3.07
C ARG A 151 7.08 14.73 -3.82
N ILE A 152 7.12 14.72 -5.15
CA ILE A 152 6.72 15.86 -5.98
C ILE A 152 5.23 16.17 -5.76
N THR A 153 4.36 15.17 -5.81
CA THR A 153 2.91 15.36 -5.54
C THR A 153 2.65 15.88 -4.12
N ALA A 154 3.37 15.38 -3.11
CA ALA A 154 3.27 15.91 -1.76
C ALA A 154 3.77 17.36 -1.66
N GLN A 155 4.84 17.69 -2.37
CA GLN A 155 5.44 19.03 -2.39
C GLN A 155 4.49 20.06 -3.03
N GLU A 156 3.85 19.71 -4.15
CA GLU A 156 2.83 20.52 -4.79
C GLU A 156 1.63 20.77 -3.86
N ALA A 157 1.18 19.74 -3.15
CA ALA A 157 0.07 19.86 -2.20
C ALA A 157 0.42 20.68 -0.95
N ALA A 158 1.66 20.63 -0.48
CA ALA A 158 2.13 21.40 0.69
C ALA A 158 2.47 22.87 0.35
N GLY A 159 2.69 23.18 -0.94
CA GLY A 159 3.11 24.50 -1.43
C GLY A 159 4.57 24.84 -1.11
N ASP A 160 5.06 25.94 -1.69
CA ASP A 160 6.49 26.31 -1.71
C ASP A 160 7.08 26.65 -0.32
N LYS A 161 6.24 26.81 0.70
CA LYS A 161 6.67 27.16 2.06
C LYS A 161 7.19 25.96 2.86
N HIS A 162 6.90 24.75 2.41
CA HIS A 162 7.24 23.51 3.10
C HIS A 162 8.20 22.71 2.24
N VAL A 163 9.08 21.90 2.85
CA VAL A 163 9.96 21.01 2.10
C VAL A 163 9.69 19.58 2.52
N ILE A 164 9.26 18.74 1.58
CA ILE A 164 9.00 17.32 1.83
C ILE A 164 10.29 16.51 1.66
N LYS A 165 10.84 16.04 2.78
CA LYS A 165 12.02 15.15 2.83
C LYS A 165 11.78 13.86 3.61
N GLU A 166 10.72 13.81 4.41
CA GLU A 166 10.46 12.72 5.33
C GLU A 166 9.14 12.03 4.99
N ALA A 167 9.12 10.70 5.08
CA ALA A 167 7.95 9.91 4.75
C ALA A 167 7.69 8.74 5.71
N VAL A 168 6.42 8.44 5.91
CA VAL A 168 5.96 7.14 6.42
C VAL A 168 5.44 6.33 5.23
N ILE A 169 5.95 5.11 5.03
CA ILE A 169 5.56 4.26 3.89
C ILE A 169 4.79 3.05 4.42
N THR A 170 3.63 2.76 3.83
CA THR A 170 2.90 1.52 4.13
C THR A 170 3.54 0.35 3.40
N VAL A 171 3.61 -0.81 4.07
CA VAL A 171 4.11 -2.06 3.49
C VAL A 171 3.19 -3.22 3.85
N PRO A 172 3.06 -4.24 2.99
CA PRO A 172 2.28 -5.43 3.32
C PRO A 172 2.79 -6.12 4.59
N GLY A 173 1.87 -6.54 5.46
CA GLY A 173 2.22 -7.23 6.71
C GLY A 173 3.05 -8.50 6.51
N HIS A 174 2.87 -9.19 5.39
CA HIS A 174 3.59 -10.43 5.04
C HIS A 174 4.99 -10.20 4.44
N TRP A 175 5.45 -8.95 4.27
CA TRP A 175 6.80 -8.68 3.77
C TRP A 175 7.87 -9.05 4.80
N GLY A 176 8.86 -9.80 4.33
CA GLY A 176 10.04 -10.16 5.09
C GLY A 176 11.05 -9.02 5.18
N GLN A 177 12.21 -9.34 5.77
CA GLN A 177 13.29 -8.36 5.96
C GLN A 177 13.92 -7.92 4.63
N ALA A 178 13.97 -8.79 3.62
CA ALA A 178 14.54 -8.47 2.31
C ALA A 178 13.73 -7.39 1.60
N GLU A 179 12.40 -7.54 1.53
CA GLU A 179 11.52 -6.56 0.90
C GLU A 179 11.52 -5.22 1.66
N ARG A 180 11.52 -5.26 3.00
CA ARG A 180 11.60 -4.06 3.85
C ARG A 180 12.91 -3.31 3.68
N ARG A 181 14.05 -4.00 3.51
CA ARG A 181 15.32 -3.34 3.21
C ARG A 181 15.35 -2.76 1.80
N ALA A 182 14.79 -3.48 0.82
CA ALA A 182 14.74 -3.03 -0.57
C ALA A 182 13.89 -1.76 -0.74
N ILE A 183 12.75 -1.63 -0.05
CA ILE A 183 11.95 -0.40 -0.09
C ILE A 183 12.66 0.80 0.59
N LEU A 184 13.44 0.56 1.64
CA LEU A 184 14.26 1.59 2.27
C LEU A 184 15.38 2.06 1.32
N ALA A 185 16.01 1.14 0.60
CA ALA A 185 16.99 1.48 -0.43
C ALA A 185 16.35 2.29 -1.57
N ALA A 186 15.16 1.90 -2.04
CA ALA A 186 14.40 2.66 -3.04
C ALA A 186 14.07 4.09 -2.56
N ALA A 187 13.66 4.24 -1.29
CA ALA A 187 13.40 5.55 -0.70
C ALA A 187 14.67 6.41 -0.58
N GLN A 188 15.80 5.78 -0.26
CA GLN A 188 17.10 6.45 -0.22
C GLN A 188 17.52 6.96 -1.61
N LEU A 189 17.31 6.18 -2.68
CA LEU A 189 17.54 6.61 -4.06
C LEU A 189 16.67 7.82 -4.44
N ALA A 190 15.46 7.91 -3.89
CA ALA A 190 14.54 9.03 -4.08
C ALA A 190 14.85 10.25 -3.18
N GLY A 191 15.89 10.19 -2.34
CA GLY A 191 16.25 11.25 -1.40
C GLY A 191 15.24 11.43 -0.25
N ILE A 192 14.47 10.39 0.09
CA ILE A 192 13.43 10.41 1.13
C ILE A 192 13.94 9.70 2.37
N LYS A 193 13.89 10.39 3.52
CA LYS A 193 14.14 9.79 4.82
C LYS A 193 12.87 9.11 5.31
N VAL A 194 12.89 7.78 5.37
CA VAL A 194 11.77 7.00 5.89
C VAL A 194 11.77 7.06 7.41
N LEU A 195 10.76 7.70 7.99
CA LEU A 195 10.57 7.78 9.44
C LEU A 195 10.16 6.43 10.01
N GLN A 196 9.24 5.76 9.32
CA GLN A 196 8.72 4.46 9.72
C GLN A 196 8.13 3.73 8.53
N LEU A 197 8.39 2.42 8.46
CA LEU A 197 7.57 1.50 7.68
C LEU A 197 6.43 1.02 8.56
N ILE A 198 5.19 1.28 8.16
CA ILE A 198 4.00 0.81 8.88
C ILE A 198 3.34 -0.29 8.07
N ASN A 199 2.80 -1.31 8.74
CA ASN A 199 2.01 -2.29 8.03
C ASN A 199 0.69 -1.64 7.56
N ASP A 200 0.30 -1.90 6.32
CA ASP A 200 -0.96 -1.48 5.70
C ASP A 200 -2.18 -1.64 6.63
N HIS A 201 -2.41 -2.84 7.14
CA HIS A 201 -3.52 -3.16 8.04
C HIS A 201 -3.48 -2.35 9.35
N MET A 202 -2.28 -2.00 9.82
CA MET A 202 -2.08 -1.22 11.05
C MET A 202 -2.36 0.26 10.81
N ALA A 203 -1.98 0.77 9.63
CA ALA A 203 -2.29 2.14 9.23
C ALA A 203 -3.81 2.37 9.13
N VAL A 204 -4.55 1.40 8.57
CA VAL A 204 -6.02 1.44 8.51
C VAL A 204 -6.63 1.47 9.91
N ALA A 205 -6.19 0.57 10.79
CA ALA A 205 -6.66 0.54 12.16
C ALA A 205 -6.34 1.84 12.92
N LEU A 206 -5.13 2.38 12.76
CA LEU A 206 -4.76 3.66 13.39
C LEU A 206 -5.66 4.80 12.89
N ASN A 207 -5.86 4.90 11.57
CA ASN A 207 -6.71 5.91 10.96
C ASN A 207 -8.16 5.84 11.49
N TYR A 208 -8.74 4.64 11.56
CA TYR A 208 -10.07 4.45 12.13
C TYR A 208 -10.15 4.93 13.58
N GLY A 209 -9.14 4.61 14.39
CA GLY A 209 -9.11 4.97 15.81
C GLY A 209 -8.99 6.47 16.07
N ILE A 210 -8.14 7.17 15.30
CA ILE A 210 -7.84 8.59 15.50
C ILE A 210 -9.09 9.46 15.35
N PHE A 211 -9.93 9.17 14.36
CA PHE A 211 -11.11 10.00 14.05
C PHE A 211 -12.37 9.60 14.80
N ARG A 212 -12.34 8.46 15.50
CA ARG A 212 -13.49 7.89 16.22
C ARG A 212 -13.27 7.82 17.73
N ARG A 213 -12.44 8.71 18.28
CA ARG A 213 -12.11 8.72 19.72
C ARG A 213 -13.35 8.72 20.62
N LYS A 214 -14.41 9.42 20.21
CA LYS A 214 -15.67 9.54 20.95
C LYS A 214 -16.49 8.24 20.98
N ASP A 215 -16.22 7.33 20.06
CA ASP A 215 -16.94 6.06 19.93
C ASP A 215 -16.39 5.01 20.91
N PHE A 216 -15.18 5.22 21.43
CA PHE A 216 -14.50 4.31 22.36
C PHE A 216 -14.69 4.72 23.82
N ASN A 217 -14.62 3.73 24.72
CA ASN A 217 -14.64 3.93 26.16
C ASN A 217 -13.53 3.09 26.81
N GLU A 218 -13.52 3.01 28.15
CA GLU A 218 -12.53 2.21 28.90
C GLU A 218 -12.70 0.69 28.68
N THR A 219 -13.84 0.25 28.14
CA THR A 219 -14.04 -1.13 27.70
C THR A 219 -13.50 -1.30 26.30
N ALA A 220 -12.68 -2.32 26.12
CA ALA A 220 -12.09 -2.61 24.85
C ALA A 220 -13.15 -3.02 23.81
N GLN A 221 -13.11 -2.37 22.65
CA GLN A 221 -13.98 -2.61 21.50
C GLN A 221 -13.18 -3.23 20.36
N TYR A 222 -13.74 -4.26 19.72
CA TYR A 222 -13.06 -5.05 18.69
C TYR A 222 -13.65 -4.78 17.34
N ILE A 223 -12.77 -4.43 16.40
CA ILE A 223 -13.15 -4.09 15.04
C ILE A 223 -12.28 -4.89 14.10
N MET A 224 -12.93 -5.57 13.17
CA MET A 224 -12.26 -6.26 12.08
C MET A 224 -12.10 -5.29 10.92
N PHE A 225 -10.86 -5.08 10.51
CA PHE A 225 -10.52 -4.44 9.25
C PHE A 225 -10.30 -5.53 8.23
N TYR A 226 -11.13 -5.49 7.19
CA TYR A 226 -10.99 -6.31 6.01
C TYR A 226 -10.56 -5.39 4.87
N ASP A 227 -9.31 -5.52 4.43
CA ASP A 227 -8.77 -4.77 3.30
C ASP A 227 -8.59 -5.70 2.12
N MET A 228 -9.33 -5.43 1.05
CA MET A 228 -9.22 -6.15 -0.22
C MET A 228 -8.50 -5.30 -1.27
N GLY A 229 -7.19 -5.51 -1.38
CA GLY A 229 -6.31 -4.74 -2.24
C GLY A 229 -6.03 -5.38 -3.60
N ALA A 230 -5.26 -4.66 -4.42
CA ALA A 230 -4.83 -5.02 -5.78
C ALA A 230 -3.84 -6.20 -5.87
N SER A 231 -3.41 -6.77 -4.75
CA SER A 231 -2.44 -7.88 -4.73
C SER A 231 -2.62 -8.77 -3.51
N SER A 232 -2.99 -8.24 -2.37
CA SER A 232 -3.30 -9.06 -1.20
C SER A 232 -4.63 -8.61 -0.61
N THR A 233 -5.23 -9.51 0.16
CA THR A 233 -6.23 -9.12 1.13
C THR A 233 -5.66 -9.42 2.50
N THR A 234 -6.07 -8.59 3.45
CA THR A 234 -5.70 -8.76 4.84
C THR A 234 -6.95 -8.62 5.70
N ALA A 235 -7.14 -9.56 6.61
CA ALA A 235 -8.12 -9.47 7.69
C ALA A 235 -7.36 -9.26 9.00
N THR A 236 -7.57 -8.11 9.65
CA THR A 236 -6.91 -7.77 10.92
C THR A 236 -7.95 -7.35 11.94
N VAL A 237 -7.84 -7.87 13.16
CA VAL A 237 -8.66 -7.45 14.29
C VAL A 237 -7.86 -6.41 15.08
N ALA A 238 -8.47 -5.26 15.35
CA ALA A 238 -7.90 -4.28 16.26
C ALA A 238 -8.80 -4.11 17.49
N SER A 239 -8.16 -3.93 18.64
CA SER A 239 -8.79 -3.51 19.88
C SER A 239 -8.61 -2.03 20.09
N TYR A 240 -9.68 -1.33 20.42
CA TYR A 240 -9.65 0.07 20.84
C TYR A 240 -10.13 0.19 22.27
N GLN A 241 -9.34 0.85 23.12
CA GLN A 241 -9.73 1.17 24.49
C GLN A 241 -9.19 2.53 24.87
N LEU A 242 -9.95 3.30 25.64
CA LEU A 242 -9.42 4.52 26.26
C LEU A 242 -8.56 4.13 27.45
N VAL A 243 -7.29 4.50 27.40
CA VAL A 243 -6.36 4.30 28.52
C VAL A 243 -6.02 5.65 29.12
N LYS A 244 -6.14 5.72 30.45
CA LYS A 244 -5.66 6.86 31.25
C LYS A 244 -4.16 6.68 31.48
N SER A 245 -3.36 7.52 30.85
CA SER A 245 -1.90 7.55 31.01
C SER A 245 -1.48 8.86 31.68
N LYS A 246 -0.53 8.79 32.61
CA LYS A 246 0.15 9.99 33.13
C LYS A 246 1.41 10.23 32.32
N GLU A 247 1.40 11.22 31.44
CA GLU A 247 2.61 11.75 30.81
C GLU A 247 2.89 13.16 31.35
N ARG A 248 4.16 13.42 31.71
CA ARG A 248 4.64 14.72 32.21
C ARG A 248 3.82 15.33 33.37
N GLY A 249 3.23 14.49 34.22
CA GLY A 249 2.47 14.92 35.40
C GLY A 249 1.00 15.26 35.14
N PHE A 250 0.55 15.24 33.89
CA PHE A 250 -0.85 15.44 33.51
C PHE A 250 -1.52 14.09 33.21
N LEU A 251 -2.78 13.95 33.63
CA LEU A 251 -3.62 12.80 33.29
C LEU A 251 -4.20 13.03 31.89
N GLU A 252 -3.76 12.24 30.92
CA GLU A 252 -4.35 12.22 29.59
C GLU A 252 -5.13 10.92 29.36
N THR A 253 -6.27 11.03 28.70
CA THR A 253 -7.07 9.87 28.27
C THR A 253 -6.95 9.75 26.77
N ASN A 254 -6.19 8.76 26.31
CA ASN A 254 -5.89 8.57 24.90
C ASN A 254 -6.44 7.21 24.41
N PRO A 255 -7.00 7.14 23.19
CA PRO A 255 -7.36 5.86 22.59
C PRO A 255 -6.10 5.07 22.27
N GLN A 256 -6.01 3.86 22.81
CA GLN A 256 -4.97 2.91 22.49
C GLN A 256 -5.51 1.90 21.49
N VAL A 257 -4.80 1.73 20.37
CA VAL A 257 -5.05 0.67 19.40
C VAL A 257 -4.06 -0.48 19.65
N SER A 258 -4.57 -1.70 19.75
CA SER A 258 -3.75 -2.91 19.80
C SER A 258 -4.14 -3.83 18.65
N ILE A 259 -3.19 -4.19 17.80
CA ILE A 259 -3.40 -5.17 16.75
C ILE A 259 -3.42 -6.56 17.37
N ILE A 260 -4.53 -7.24 17.17
CA ILE A 260 -4.80 -8.56 17.69
C ILE A 260 -4.53 -9.54 16.56
N VAL A 261 -3.40 -10.24 16.64
CA VAL A 261 -3.22 -11.49 15.92
C VAL A 261 -4.30 -12.45 16.41
N ALA A 262 -4.86 -13.31 15.55
CA ALA A 262 -6.03 -14.16 15.81
C ALA A 262 -6.15 -14.67 17.26
N LEU A 263 -5.02 -15.03 17.90
CA LEU A 263 -4.83 -15.26 19.34
C LEU A 263 -5.61 -14.37 20.33
N ASN A 264 -5.86 -13.08 20.07
CA ASN A 264 -6.64 -12.24 21.02
C ASN A 264 -8.10 -11.98 20.61
N TYR A 265 -8.61 -12.43 19.45
CA TYR A 265 -10.02 -12.23 19.11
C TYR A 265 -10.92 -13.04 20.06
N GLY A 266 -10.45 -14.22 20.46
CA GLY A 266 -11.08 -15.00 21.51
C GLY A 266 -11.15 -14.19 22.78
N ILE A 267 -10.01 -13.62 23.22
CA ILE A 267 -9.78 -13.11 24.58
C ILE A 267 -10.83 -12.09 25.03
N PHE A 268 -11.52 -11.46 24.09
CA PHE A 268 -12.34 -10.31 24.41
C PHE A 268 -13.78 -10.32 23.91
N ARG A 269 -14.20 -11.35 23.18
CA ARG A 269 -15.61 -11.74 23.06
C ARG A 269 -16.00 -12.77 24.12
N ARG A 270 -15.39 -12.67 25.32
CA ARG A 270 -15.57 -13.62 26.42
C ARG A 270 -17.03 -13.87 26.80
N LYS A 271 -17.93 -12.91 26.55
CA LYS A 271 -19.37 -13.02 26.85
C LYS A 271 -20.19 -13.66 25.71
N ASP A 272 -19.65 -13.73 24.49
CA ASP A 272 -20.30 -14.32 23.32
C ASP A 272 -19.90 -15.78 23.10
N PHE A 273 -18.85 -16.23 23.80
CA PHE A 273 -18.35 -17.60 23.79
C PHE A 273 -18.73 -18.34 25.07
N ASN A 274 -19.03 -19.62 24.96
CA ASN A 274 -19.25 -20.51 26.10
C ASN A 274 -18.10 -21.54 26.17
N GLU A 275 -18.26 -22.60 26.97
CA GLU A 275 -17.29 -23.71 27.04
C GLU A 275 -17.27 -24.54 25.74
N THR A 276 -18.22 -24.31 24.82
CA THR A 276 -18.29 -24.98 23.52
C THR A 276 -17.52 -24.15 22.47
N ALA A 277 -16.60 -24.80 21.75
CA ALA A 277 -15.83 -24.13 20.70
C ALA A 277 -16.73 -23.58 19.59
N GLN A 278 -16.65 -22.27 19.34
CA GLN A 278 -17.25 -21.63 18.18
C GLN A 278 -16.23 -21.50 17.07
N TYR A 279 -16.61 -21.90 15.85
CA TYR A 279 -15.73 -21.87 14.69
C TYR A 279 -16.11 -20.70 13.78
N ILE A 280 -15.16 -19.83 13.49
CA ILE A 280 -15.34 -18.70 12.58
C ILE A 280 -14.37 -18.88 11.41
N MET A 281 -14.91 -18.79 10.20
CA MET A 281 -14.13 -18.77 8.97
C MET A 281 -13.93 -17.33 8.51
N PHE A 282 -12.68 -16.95 8.37
CA PHE A 282 -12.27 -15.72 7.71
C PHE A 282 -11.94 -16.07 6.27
N TYR A 283 -12.75 -15.59 5.32
CA TYR A 283 -12.50 -15.72 3.89
C TYR A 283 -12.02 -14.39 3.33
N ASP A 284 -10.93 -14.46 2.57
CA ASP A 284 -10.13 -13.33 2.13
C ASP A 284 -9.72 -13.61 0.68
N MET A 285 -10.11 -12.75 -0.26
CA MET A 285 -9.68 -12.85 -1.66
C MET A 285 -9.17 -11.49 -2.12
N GLY A 286 -7.86 -11.31 -2.18
CA GLY A 286 -7.20 -10.11 -2.67
C GLY A 286 -6.94 -10.17 -4.15
N ALA A 287 -6.15 -9.24 -4.70
CA ALA A 287 -5.89 -9.31 -6.13
C ALA A 287 -4.84 -10.31 -6.61
N SER A 288 -3.95 -10.83 -5.77
CA SER A 288 -3.04 -11.90 -6.17
C SER A 288 -3.13 -13.16 -5.32
N SER A 289 -3.80 -13.13 -4.17
CA SER A 289 -3.94 -14.28 -3.29
C SER A 289 -5.27 -14.32 -2.54
N THR A 290 -5.72 -15.53 -2.23
CA THR A 290 -6.94 -15.84 -1.47
C THR A 290 -6.55 -16.64 -0.23
N THR A 291 -7.04 -16.27 0.94
CA THR A 291 -6.83 -16.99 2.19
C THR A 291 -8.17 -17.33 2.85
N ALA A 292 -8.27 -18.52 3.42
CA ALA A 292 -9.37 -18.94 4.26
C ALA A 292 -8.80 -19.46 5.58
N THR A 293 -9.08 -18.78 6.69
CA THR A 293 -8.63 -19.20 8.03
C THR A 293 -9.82 -19.60 8.87
N VAL A 294 -9.83 -20.83 9.39
CA VAL A 294 -10.79 -21.28 10.39
C VAL A 294 -10.12 -21.18 11.75
N ALA A 295 -10.69 -20.35 12.62
CA ALA A 295 -10.26 -20.22 14.01
C ALA A 295 -11.38 -20.70 14.93
N SER A 296 -11.02 -21.48 15.96
CA SER A 296 -11.92 -21.80 17.05
C SER A 296 -11.69 -20.84 18.21
N TYR A 297 -12.80 -20.40 18.79
CA TYR A 297 -12.84 -19.53 19.95
C TYR A 297 -13.57 -20.27 21.07
N GLN A 298 -12.91 -20.43 22.22
CA GLN A 298 -13.50 -21.08 23.40
C GLN A 298 -13.04 -20.42 24.69
N LEU A 299 -13.86 -20.47 25.73
CA LEU A 299 -13.44 -20.06 27.08
C LEU A 299 -12.70 -21.19 27.78
N VAL A 300 -11.45 -20.96 28.19
CA VAL A 300 -10.70 -21.94 28.99
C VAL A 300 -10.43 -21.37 30.37
N LYS A 301 -10.70 -22.20 31.38
CA LYS A 301 -10.37 -21.92 32.78
C LYS A 301 -8.94 -22.39 33.03
N SER A 302 -8.01 -21.46 33.20
CA SER A 302 -6.62 -21.75 33.56
C SER A 302 -6.35 -21.32 35.00
N LYS A 303 -5.52 -22.09 35.71
CA LYS A 303 -5.13 -21.79 37.09
C LYS A 303 -3.71 -21.22 37.08
N GLU A 304 -3.60 -19.90 37.14
CA GLU A 304 -2.31 -19.21 37.27
C GLU A 304 -2.19 -18.58 38.66
N ARG A 305 -1.04 -18.78 39.31
CA ARG A 305 -0.72 -18.21 40.64
C ARG A 305 -1.80 -18.43 41.71
N GLY A 306 -2.51 -19.57 41.65
CA GLY A 306 -3.53 -19.94 42.63
C GLY A 306 -4.93 -19.34 42.37
N PHE A 307 -5.08 -18.46 41.39
CA PHE A 307 -6.37 -17.88 40.98
C PHE A 307 -6.91 -18.58 39.73
N LEU A 308 -8.23 -18.75 39.68
CA LEU A 308 -8.94 -19.38 38.56
C LEU A 308 -9.38 -18.27 37.60
N GLU A 309 -8.70 -18.17 36.46
CA GLU A 309 -8.95 -17.13 35.47
C GLU A 309 -9.57 -17.76 34.23
N THR A 310 -10.65 -17.16 33.70
CA THR A 310 -11.25 -17.62 32.44
C THR A 310 -10.76 -16.75 31.32
N ASN A 311 -9.84 -17.31 30.55
CA ASN A 311 -9.21 -16.63 29.44
C ASN A 311 -9.73 -17.28 28.16
N PRO A 312 -10.23 -16.49 27.21
CA PRO A 312 -10.62 -17.09 25.97
C PRO A 312 -9.37 -17.50 25.18
N GLN A 313 -9.42 -18.72 24.67
CA GLN A 313 -8.36 -19.31 23.90
C GLN A 313 -8.76 -19.30 22.43
N VAL A 314 -7.80 -18.97 21.59
CA VAL A 314 -7.94 -19.08 20.14
C VAL A 314 -7.03 -20.18 19.67
N SER A 315 -7.61 -21.12 18.93
CA SER A 315 -6.84 -22.12 18.21
C SER A 315 -7.10 -21.93 16.73
N ILE A 316 -6.03 -21.76 15.96
CA ILE A 316 -6.13 -21.84 14.51
C ILE A 316 -6.35 -23.31 14.16
N ILE A 317 -7.53 -23.61 13.63
CA ILE A 317 -7.92 -24.98 13.27
C ILE A 317 -7.39 -25.33 11.90
N GLY A 318 -7.37 -24.36 10.98
CA GLY A 318 -6.83 -24.54 9.65
C GLY A 318 -6.65 -23.23 8.93
N ILE A 319 -5.61 -23.16 8.10
CA ILE A 319 -5.39 -22.09 7.15
C ILE A 319 -5.28 -22.74 5.78
N GLY A 320 -6.19 -22.39 4.88
CA GLY A 320 -6.04 -22.60 3.45
C GLY A 320 -5.63 -21.28 2.81
N TYR A 321 -4.70 -21.31 1.86
CA TYR A 321 -4.42 -20.14 1.04
C TYR A 321 -4.03 -20.55 -0.38
N ASP A 322 -4.33 -19.68 -1.32
CA ASP A 322 -3.90 -19.75 -2.70
C ASP A 322 -3.18 -18.43 -3.02
N ARG A 323 -1.87 -18.48 -3.24
CA ARG A 323 -1.05 -17.30 -3.57
C ARG A 323 -1.14 -16.86 -5.03
N THR A 324 -1.99 -17.52 -5.82
CA THR A 324 -2.15 -17.30 -7.25
C THR A 324 -3.55 -16.78 -7.59
N LEU A 325 -4.54 -17.01 -6.72
CA LEU A 325 -5.93 -16.65 -6.93
C LEU A 325 -6.25 -15.26 -6.37
N GLY A 326 -6.67 -14.34 -7.23
CA GLY A 326 -7.16 -13.03 -6.82
C GLY A 326 -7.76 -12.20 -7.96
N GLY A 327 -8.22 -10.99 -7.69
CA GLY A 327 -8.71 -10.01 -8.66
C GLY A 327 -7.83 -9.68 -9.89
N LEU A 328 -6.49 -9.82 -9.83
CA LEU A 328 -5.60 -9.78 -10.99
C LEU A 328 -5.76 -11.05 -11.83
N GLU A 329 -5.78 -12.21 -11.16
CA GLU A 329 -6.05 -13.51 -11.81
C GLU A 329 -7.43 -13.53 -12.47
N MET A 330 -8.47 -12.99 -11.81
CA MET A 330 -9.81 -12.83 -12.39
C MET A 330 -9.77 -11.96 -13.65
N GLN A 331 -9.02 -10.85 -13.60
CA GLN A 331 -8.89 -9.95 -14.74
C GLN A 331 -8.11 -10.59 -15.89
N LEU A 332 -7.06 -11.37 -15.61
CA LEU A 332 -6.31 -12.14 -16.60
C LEU A 332 -7.18 -13.23 -17.23
N ARG A 333 -7.95 -13.97 -16.45
CA ARG A 333 -8.89 -14.97 -16.97
C ARG A 333 -9.98 -14.33 -17.83
N LEU A 334 -10.51 -13.18 -17.40
CA LEU A 334 -11.48 -12.44 -18.20
C LEU A 334 -10.85 -11.92 -19.51
N ARG A 335 -9.61 -11.42 -19.47
CA ARG A 335 -8.85 -11.07 -20.69
C ARG A 335 -8.71 -12.26 -21.62
N ASP A 336 -8.31 -13.42 -21.12
CA ASP A 336 -8.08 -14.62 -21.92
C ASP A 336 -9.40 -15.18 -22.50
N TYR A 337 -10.49 -15.07 -21.74
CA TYR A 337 -11.83 -15.36 -22.22
C TYR A 337 -12.24 -14.42 -23.37
N LEU A 338 -12.10 -13.11 -23.19
CA LEU A 338 -12.36 -12.12 -24.23
C LEU A 338 -11.48 -12.34 -25.46
N ALA A 339 -10.22 -12.72 -25.25
CA ALA A 339 -9.29 -13.02 -26.33
C ALA A 339 -9.73 -14.24 -27.15
N THR A 340 -10.13 -15.31 -26.46
CA THR A 340 -10.69 -16.51 -27.09
C THR A 340 -11.93 -16.17 -27.90
N LYS A 341 -12.87 -15.41 -27.32
CA LYS A 341 -14.08 -14.97 -28.04
C LYS A 341 -13.78 -14.08 -29.23
N PHE A 342 -12.79 -13.20 -29.14
CA PHE A 342 -12.39 -12.37 -30.27
C PHE A 342 -11.79 -13.19 -31.42
N ASN A 343 -10.95 -14.19 -31.12
CA ASN A 343 -10.43 -15.12 -32.12
C ASN A 343 -11.55 -15.94 -32.79
N GLU A 344 -12.53 -16.41 -32.02
CA GLU A 344 -13.71 -17.14 -32.54
C GLU A 344 -14.52 -16.30 -33.56
N MET A 345 -14.51 -14.97 -33.45
CA MET A 345 -15.19 -14.09 -34.42
C MET A 345 -14.53 -14.08 -35.80
N GLY A 346 -13.32 -14.63 -35.96
CA GLY A 346 -12.62 -14.69 -37.25
C GLY A 346 -12.24 -13.33 -37.84
N LYS A 347 -12.23 -12.25 -37.03
CA LYS A 347 -11.97 -10.88 -37.49
C LYS A 347 -10.49 -10.62 -37.81
N THR A 348 -9.57 -11.48 -37.35
CA THR A 348 -8.13 -11.38 -37.58
C THR A 348 -7.57 -12.70 -38.07
N LYS A 349 -6.56 -12.65 -38.95
CA LYS A 349 -5.87 -13.86 -39.46
C LYS A 349 -4.88 -14.47 -38.48
N THR A 350 -4.43 -13.68 -37.51
CA THR A 350 -3.44 -14.08 -36.50
C THR A 350 -4.10 -14.25 -35.14
N ASP A 351 -3.60 -15.21 -34.38
CA ASP A 351 -3.97 -15.38 -32.98
C ASP A 351 -3.55 -14.15 -32.16
N ILE A 352 -4.50 -13.52 -31.48
CA ILE A 352 -4.23 -12.34 -30.66
C ILE A 352 -3.41 -12.63 -29.41
N PHE A 353 -3.32 -13.89 -28.94
CA PHE A 353 -2.43 -14.25 -27.83
C PHE A 353 -0.96 -14.01 -28.17
N GLY A 354 -0.61 -14.03 -29.46
CA GLY A 354 0.72 -13.68 -29.95
C GLY A 354 0.99 -12.16 -30.02
N ASN A 355 0.01 -11.31 -29.73
CA ASN A 355 0.13 -9.86 -29.84
C ASN A 355 0.04 -9.18 -28.46
N PRO A 356 1.19 -8.80 -27.84
CA PRO A 356 1.23 -8.18 -26.52
C PRO A 356 0.38 -6.91 -26.42
N ARG A 357 0.30 -6.11 -27.50
CA ARG A 357 -0.51 -4.88 -27.52
C ARG A 357 -2.00 -5.19 -27.52
N ALA A 358 -2.44 -6.20 -28.25
CA ALA A 358 -3.84 -6.64 -28.24
C ALA A 358 -4.23 -7.16 -26.84
N LEU A 359 -3.37 -8.00 -26.25
CA LEU A 359 -3.57 -8.50 -24.89
C LEU A 359 -3.59 -7.39 -23.84
N ALA A 360 -2.74 -6.36 -23.96
CA ALA A 360 -2.74 -5.22 -23.05
C ALA A 360 -4.04 -4.40 -23.14
N LYS A 361 -4.58 -4.21 -24.36
CA LYS A 361 -5.90 -3.57 -24.55
C LYS A 361 -7.02 -4.38 -23.93
N LEU A 362 -7.07 -5.68 -24.18
CA LEU A 362 -8.06 -6.58 -23.59
C LEU A 362 -7.91 -6.66 -22.07
N PHE A 363 -6.69 -6.58 -21.54
CA PHE A 363 -6.46 -6.56 -20.10
C PHE A 363 -7.05 -5.31 -19.43
N LYS A 364 -6.87 -4.14 -20.07
CA LYS A 364 -7.49 -2.88 -19.60
C LYS A 364 -9.01 -2.98 -19.64
N GLU A 365 -9.56 -3.53 -20.73
CA GLU A 365 -11.01 -3.68 -20.89
C GLU A 365 -11.60 -4.72 -19.92
N ALA A 366 -10.91 -5.84 -19.69
CA ALA A 366 -11.28 -6.81 -18.67
C ALA A 366 -11.33 -6.17 -17.26
N GLY A 367 -10.40 -5.27 -16.95
CA GLY A 367 -10.43 -4.52 -15.68
C GLY A 367 -11.67 -3.64 -15.55
N ARG A 368 -12.06 -2.97 -16.64
CA ARG A 368 -13.30 -2.16 -16.69
C ARG A 368 -14.53 -3.04 -16.50
N LEU A 369 -14.63 -4.14 -17.25
CA LEU A 369 -15.74 -5.10 -17.16
C LEU A 369 -15.88 -5.69 -15.76
N LYS A 370 -14.78 -6.16 -15.17
CA LYS A 370 -14.75 -6.69 -13.79
C LYS A 370 -15.39 -5.73 -12.80
N ASN A 371 -15.06 -4.45 -12.89
CA ASN A 371 -15.59 -3.43 -11.98
C ASN A 371 -17.08 -3.15 -12.24
N VAL A 372 -17.50 -3.05 -13.50
CA VAL A 372 -18.91 -2.79 -13.84
C VAL A 372 -19.80 -3.99 -13.45
N LEU A 373 -19.36 -5.21 -13.75
CA LEU A 373 -20.06 -6.46 -13.43
C LEU A 373 -20.09 -6.78 -11.93
N SER A 374 -19.29 -6.09 -11.11
CA SER A 374 -19.40 -6.18 -9.64
C SER A 374 -20.65 -5.49 -9.11
N ALA A 375 -21.24 -4.56 -9.88
CA ALA A 375 -22.44 -3.82 -9.49
C ALA A 375 -23.64 -4.07 -10.41
N ASN A 376 -23.44 -4.68 -11.58
CA ASN A 376 -24.45 -4.89 -12.61
C ASN A 376 -24.45 -6.34 -13.09
N PRO A 377 -25.61 -6.91 -13.45
CA PRO A 377 -25.70 -8.30 -13.89
C PRO A 377 -25.06 -8.53 -15.26
N ASP A 378 -25.00 -7.50 -16.11
CA ASP A 378 -24.49 -7.57 -17.47
C ASP A 378 -23.76 -6.29 -17.88
N HIS A 379 -22.82 -6.42 -18.84
CA HIS A 379 -22.13 -5.30 -19.47
C HIS A 379 -21.45 -5.75 -20.76
N TYR A 380 -21.39 -4.87 -21.76
CA TYR A 380 -20.72 -5.15 -23.02
C TYR A 380 -19.25 -4.70 -23.00
N ALA A 381 -18.38 -5.61 -23.43
CA ALA A 381 -16.99 -5.30 -23.75
C ALA A 381 -16.95 -4.36 -24.96
N GLN A 382 -16.23 -3.25 -24.84
CA GLN A 382 -16.11 -2.23 -25.90
C GLN A 382 -14.95 -2.49 -26.86
#